data_AF-Q8CMI3-F1
#
_entry.id   AF-Q8CMI3-F1
#
_cell.length_a   1.000
_cell.length_b   1.000
_cell.length_c   1.000
_cell.angle_alpha   90.00
_cell.angle_beta   90.00
_cell.angle_gamma   90.00
#
_symmetry.space_group_name_H-M   'P 1'
#
loop_
_entity.id
_entity.type
_entity.pdbx_description
1 polymer ?
#
loop_
_entity_poly.entity_id
_entity_poly.type
_entity_poly.pdbx_seq_one_letter_code
_entity_poly.pdbx_strand_id
1 'polypeptide(L)'
;MKIKKIKLLKALALTGAFGIVATVPVIVSSCSSTSDNNNGNGNNNNGGGSDGNTQSEKITPELNDKVSLAGSLKDIYDSTGTKKSNELIAEEIKNNIKDVFKNGEKLAAETDLKITVDGGFPEKLTNWTDLPYVDNTDDASKKDPNKSWSAITDLNPVLYSTKSNQINIKSLDDLKTELQKTDVLKNALKDAGVSTAETSTAFEIKNQPALTNDDLVHVNVIETKSDKSTVQHDLQIPTSDINLVVSNLSVKVEGKNIESTDTTKTTTEFNFNIGIDSTQHYDQGSAKSAATTEGDVDVNKVLKDLNLATDDKGALNNEALIKALGIYNVTFSSPSIKKATVTARAATATSYEITLKATPNKEGNNTYVWDDGTTEAKDITFPVTIDIGS
;
A
#
# COMPACT_ATOMS: atom_id res chain seq x y z
N MET A 1 -13.23 -36.71 19.39
CA MET A 1 -13.65 -35.35 18.99
C MET A 1 -12.95 -35.03 17.68
N LYS A 2 -13.72 -34.67 16.64
CA LYS A 2 -13.32 -34.72 15.22
C LYS A 2 -12.13 -33.80 14.88
N ILE A 3 -11.15 -34.35 14.16
CA ILE A 3 -10.05 -33.62 13.51
C ILE A 3 -10.65 -32.65 12.49
N LYS A 4 -10.75 -31.37 12.86
CA LYS A 4 -11.08 -30.25 11.97
C LYS A 4 -9.81 -29.45 11.69
N LYS A 5 -8.87 -30.00 10.93
CA LYS A 5 -7.72 -29.25 10.40
C LYS A 5 -7.27 -29.91 9.09
N ILE A 6 -7.89 -29.51 7.98
CA ILE A 6 -7.43 -29.62 6.57
C ILE A 6 -8.56 -28.89 5.81
N LYS A 7 -8.42 -27.57 5.60
CA LYS A 7 -9.24 -26.76 4.66
C LYS A 7 -8.86 -25.26 4.60
N LEU A 8 -7.66 -24.90 5.03
CA LEU A 8 -7.08 -23.58 4.83
C LEU A 8 -5.70 -23.84 4.20
N LEU A 9 -5.23 -23.00 3.28
CA LEU A 9 -4.01 -23.15 2.47
C LEU A 9 -4.20 -23.78 1.07
N LYS A 10 -5.18 -23.26 0.34
CA LYS A 10 -5.10 -23.15 -1.13
C LYS A 10 -5.39 -21.73 -1.63
N ALA A 11 -5.22 -20.73 -0.76
CA ALA A 11 -5.46 -19.33 -1.08
C ALA A 11 -4.14 -18.57 -1.03
N LEU A 12 -3.29 -18.79 -2.04
CA LEU A 12 -2.27 -17.82 -2.46
C LEU A 12 -1.98 -18.07 -3.95
N ALA A 13 -3.05 -18.05 -4.73
CA ALA A 13 -2.97 -17.85 -6.16
C ALA A 13 -3.91 -16.69 -6.42
N LEU A 14 -3.36 -15.53 -6.75
CA LEU A 14 -4.13 -14.38 -7.20
C LEU A 14 -5.14 -14.84 -8.24
N THR A 15 -6.41 -14.74 -7.87
CA THR A 15 -7.55 -14.52 -8.73
C THR A 15 -8.72 -14.22 -7.80
N GLY A 16 -9.17 -12.97 -7.77
CA GLY A 16 -10.54 -12.72 -7.34
C GLY A 16 -11.45 -13.54 -8.26
N ALA A 17 -12.08 -14.57 -7.70
CA ALA A 17 -13.01 -15.43 -8.44
C ALA A 17 -14.14 -14.57 -9.04
N PHE A 18 -14.18 -14.44 -10.36
CA PHE A 18 -15.39 -14.02 -11.06
C PHE A 18 -16.24 -15.27 -11.32
N GLY A 19 -17.38 -15.37 -10.64
CA GLY A 19 -18.53 -16.07 -11.18
C GLY A 19 -19.07 -15.25 -12.35
N ILE A 20 -19.10 -15.86 -13.54
CA ILE A 20 -19.75 -15.31 -14.74
C ILE A 20 -21.23 -15.05 -14.43
N VAL A 21 -21.69 -13.83 -14.72
CA VAL A 21 -23.04 -13.68 -15.28
C VAL A 21 -22.91 -12.78 -16.51
N ALA A 22 -22.96 -13.40 -17.68
CA ALA A 22 -23.21 -12.70 -18.92
C ALA A 22 -24.62 -12.10 -18.88
N THR A 23 -24.79 -10.85 -19.29
CA THR A 23 -25.72 -10.44 -20.35
C THR A 23 -25.65 -8.93 -20.53
N VAL A 24 -25.22 -8.52 -21.73
CA VAL A 24 -25.65 -7.24 -22.32
C VAL A 24 -27.11 -7.43 -22.73
N PRO A 25 -27.95 -6.40 -22.56
CA PRO A 25 -28.63 -5.90 -23.74
C PRO A 25 -28.34 -4.42 -24.00
N VAL A 26 -28.09 -4.16 -25.27
CA VAL A 26 -28.27 -2.88 -25.95
C VAL A 26 -29.70 -2.39 -25.73
N ILE A 27 -29.87 -1.10 -25.41
CA ILE A 27 -31.04 -0.34 -25.83
C ILE A 27 -30.54 0.88 -26.60
N VAL A 28 -30.69 0.81 -27.91
CA VAL A 28 -30.92 1.97 -28.78
C VAL A 28 -32.43 2.24 -28.72
N SER A 29 -32.83 3.50 -28.54
CA SER A 29 -34.11 4.13 -28.94
C SER A 29 -34.45 5.21 -27.89
N SER A 30 -34.78 6.45 -28.22
CA SER A 30 -34.94 7.14 -29.50
C SER A 30 -34.86 8.63 -29.21
N CYS A 31 -34.45 9.42 -30.19
CA CYS A 31 -34.85 10.82 -30.25
C CYS A 31 -36.38 10.87 -30.18
N SER A 32 -36.97 11.31 -29.06
CA SER A 32 -38.31 11.89 -29.09
C SER A 32 -38.13 13.36 -29.47
N SER A 33 -38.08 13.61 -30.77
CA SER A 33 -38.44 14.92 -31.31
C SER A 33 -39.93 15.14 -31.06
N THR A 34 -40.28 15.83 -29.97
CA THR A 34 -41.56 16.53 -29.94
C THR A 34 -41.32 17.90 -30.54
N SER A 35 -41.30 17.95 -31.87
CA SER A 35 -41.61 19.16 -32.60
C SER A 35 -43.11 19.39 -32.49
N ASP A 36 -43.56 20.12 -31.48
CA ASP A 36 -44.88 20.74 -31.53
C ASP A 36 -44.75 22.02 -32.35
N ASN A 37 -44.87 21.84 -33.66
CA ASN A 37 -45.26 22.92 -34.54
C ASN A 37 -46.77 22.81 -34.75
N ASN A 38 -47.55 23.51 -33.94
CA ASN A 38 -48.94 23.79 -34.28
C ASN A 38 -49.23 25.28 -34.12
N ASN A 39 -49.30 25.95 -35.27
CA ASN A 39 -49.74 27.31 -35.44
C ASN A 39 -51.28 27.30 -35.42
N GLY A 40 -51.93 27.88 -34.39
CA GLY A 40 -53.40 27.84 -34.32
C GLY A 40 -54.05 28.51 -33.10
N ASN A 41 -54.05 29.84 -33.10
CA ASN A 41 -55.04 30.79 -32.56
C ASN A 41 -56.22 30.25 -31.69
N GLY A 42 -56.41 30.79 -30.46
CA GLY A 42 -57.75 30.86 -29.84
C GLY A 42 -57.88 30.72 -28.31
N ASN A 43 -57.77 31.85 -27.60
CA ASN A 43 -58.64 32.32 -26.48
C ASN A 43 -58.81 31.54 -25.14
N ASN A 44 -58.42 32.24 -24.06
CA ASN A 44 -59.02 32.37 -22.72
C ASN A 44 -59.06 31.23 -21.66
N ASN A 45 -58.28 31.48 -20.61
CA ASN A 45 -58.67 31.62 -19.18
C ASN A 45 -58.77 30.38 -18.26
N ASN A 46 -57.93 30.42 -17.22
CA ASN A 46 -58.22 30.17 -15.79
C ASN A 46 -57.47 29.01 -15.09
N GLY A 47 -56.79 29.35 -13.98
CA GLY A 47 -56.39 28.50 -12.84
C GLY A 47 -55.24 27.52 -13.10
N GLY A 48 -54.04 27.64 -12.53
CA GLY A 48 -53.77 27.89 -11.10
C GLY A 48 -53.47 26.54 -10.44
N GLY A 49 -52.20 26.11 -10.47
CA GLY A 49 -51.74 24.85 -9.89
C GLY A 49 -50.46 24.37 -10.56
N SER A 50 -49.39 25.14 -10.36
CA SER A 50 -48.04 24.70 -10.73
C SER A 50 -47.64 23.57 -9.78
N ASP A 51 -47.96 22.33 -10.14
CA ASP A 51 -47.27 21.17 -9.58
C ASP A 51 -45.79 21.35 -9.94
N GLY A 52 -45.03 21.79 -8.93
CA GLY A 52 -43.60 22.05 -9.02
C GLY A 52 -42.87 20.77 -9.35
N ASN A 53 -42.79 20.45 -10.64
CA ASN A 53 -41.81 19.55 -11.19
C ASN A 53 -40.46 20.26 -11.01
N THR A 54 -39.88 20.15 -9.81
CA THR A 54 -38.48 20.50 -9.58
C THR A 54 -37.68 19.55 -10.46
N GLN A 55 -37.39 19.96 -11.69
CA GLN A 55 -36.32 19.39 -12.50
C GLN A 55 -35.08 19.52 -11.64
N SER A 56 -34.65 18.42 -11.04
CA SER A 56 -33.35 18.38 -10.40
C SER A 56 -32.31 18.69 -11.48
N GLU A 57 -31.52 19.73 -11.24
CA GLU A 57 -30.43 20.12 -12.14
C GLU A 57 -29.56 18.90 -12.39
N LYS A 58 -29.35 18.58 -13.67
CA LYS A 58 -28.46 17.49 -14.07
C LYS A 58 -27.01 17.94 -13.86
N ILE A 59 -26.20 17.05 -13.32
CA ILE A 59 -24.77 17.28 -13.07
C ILE A 59 -23.99 16.44 -14.08
N THR A 60 -23.21 17.09 -14.94
CA THR A 60 -22.22 16.43 -15.79
C THR A 60 -20.89 16.33 -15.03
N PRO A 61 -20.34 15.14 -14.78
CA PRO A 61 -19.07 15.00 -14.06
C PRO A 61 -17.92 15.69 -14.80
N GLU A 62 -17.09 16.46 -14.08
CA GLU A 62 -15.93 17.15 -14.63
C GLU A 62 -14.63 16.53 -14.10
N LEU A 63 -14.25 15.37 -14.64
CA LEU A 63 -13.05 14.64 -14.23
C LEU A 63 -11.78 15.41 -14.56
N ASN A 64 -10.83 15.45 -13.61
CA ASN A 64 -9.51 16.06 -13.83
C ASN A 64 -8.68 15.28 -14.86
N ASP A 65 -7.73 15.96 -15.51
CA ASP A 65 -6.83 15.31 -16.48
C ASP A 65 -5.83 14.36 -15.79
N LYS A 66 -5.39 14.79 -14.61
CA LYS A 66 -4.49 14.08 -13.74
C LYS A 66 -5.06 14.11 -12.33
N VAL A 67 -5.07 12.95 -11.69
CA VAL A 67 -5.53 12.72 -10.34
C VAL A 67 -4.36 12.14 -9.57
N SER A 68 -4.07 12.70 -8.40
CA SER A 68 -3.01 12.21 -7.52
C SER A 68 -3.57 12.09 -6.12
N LEU A 69 -3.71 10.84 -5.66
CA LEU A 69 -4.17 10.49 -4.33
C LEU A 69 -3.04 9.81 -3.55
N ALA A 70 -3.21 9.72 -2.25
CA ALA A 70 -2.34 8.95 -1.37
C ALA A 70 -3.17 8.22 -0.34
N GLY A 71 -2.72 7.05 0.08
CA GLY A 71 -3.43 6.23 1.05
C GLY A 71 -2.68 4.94 1.37
N SER A 72 -3.30 4.06 2.14
CA SER A 72 -2.72 2.75 2.44
C SER A 72 -2.75 1.83 1.21
N LEU A 73 -1.91 0.78 1.20
CA LEU A 73 -2.00 -0.26 0.18
C LEU A 73 -3.40 -0.89 0.12
N LYS A 74 -4.09 -0.98 1.26
CA LYS A 74 -5.43 -1.59 1.40
C LYS A 74 -6.51 -0.82 0.65
N ASP A 75 -6.27 0.44 0.34
CA ASP A 75 -7.21 1.30 -0.42
C ASP A 75 -7.16 1.00 -1.93
N ILE A 76 -6.20 0.19 -2.40
CA ILE A 76 -6.08 -0.21 -3.81
C ILE A 76 -5.86 -1.71 -4.01
N TYR A 77 -5.56 -2.46 -2.95
CA TYR A 77 -5.28 -3.89 -2.99
C TYR A 77 -5.82 -4.62 -1.77
N ASP A 78 -6.48 -5.76 -1.98
CA ASP A 78 -6.97 -6.64 -0.91
C ASP A 78 -6.24 -7.98 -0.96
N SER A 79 -5.39 -8.23 0.04
CA SER A 79 -4.62 -9.46 0.18
C SER A 79 -5.49 -10.70 0.42
N THR A 80 -6.75 -10.54 0.84
CA THR A 80 -7.72 -11.64 0.99
C THR A 80 -8.40 -12.03 -0.32
N GLY A 81 -8.38 -11.14 -1.32
CA GLY A 81 -9.07 -11.31 -2.60
C GLY A 81 -10.59 -11.18 -2.54
N THR A 82 -11.14 -10.56 -1.48
CA THR A 82 -12.57 -10.31 -1.32
C THR A 82 -13.05 -9.18 -2.23
N LYS A 83 -12.26 -8.12 -2.36
CA LYS A 83 -12.50 -6.99 -3.28
C LYS A 83 -11.46 -6.94 -4.40
N LYS A 84 -11.85 -6.39 -5.54
CA LYS A 84 -10.95 -6.15 -6.68
C LYS A 84 -10.35 -4.75 -6.58
N SER A 85 -9.14 -4.56 -7.14
CA SER A 85 -8.50 -3.24 -7.18
C SER A 85 -9.37 -2.15 -7.82
N ASN A 86 -10.13 -2.49 -8.88
CA ASN A 86 -11.11 -1.54 -9.45
C ASN A 86 -12.16 -1.11 -8.41
N GLU A 87 -12.67 -2.01 -7.59
CA GLU A 87 -13.69 -1.67 -6.57
C GLU A 87 -13.08 -0.77 -5.49
N LEU A 88 -11.87 -1.09 -5.03
CA LEU A 88 -11.15 -0.32 -4.02
C LEU A 88 -10.79 1.10 -4.53
N ILE A 89 -10.25 1.21 -5.74
CA ILE A 89 -9.95 2.51 -6.36
C ILE A 89 -11.22 3.33 -6.60
N ALA A 90 -12.35 2.69 -6.91
CA ALA A 90 -13.63 3.39 -7.04
C ALA A 90 -14.13 3.94 -5.69
N GLU A 91 -13.97 3.19 -4.60
CA GLU A 91 -14.25 3.65 -3.24
C GLU A 91 -13.32 4.82 -2.87
N GLU A 92 -12.05 4.73 -3.21
CA GLU A 92 -11.07 5.76 -2.92
C GLU A 92 -11.31 7.06 -3.69
N ILE A 93 -11.68 6.97 -4.97
CA ILE A 93 -12.13 8.13 -5.75
C ILE A 93 -13.39 8.75 -5.13
N LYS A 94 -14.31 7.93 -4.60
CA LYS A 94 -15.53 8.43 -3.96
C LYS A 94 -15.22 9.15 -2.65
N ASN A 95 -14.28 8.65 -1.86
CA ASN A 95 -13.82 9.28 -0.61
C ASN A 95 -13.13 10.62 -0.87
N ASN A 96 -12.42 10.75 -2.00
CA ASN A 96 -11.66 11.94 -2.38
C ASN A 96 -12.28 12.68 -3.58
N ILE A 97 -13.61 12.64 -3.71
CA ILE A 97 -14.31 13.11 -4.91
C ILE A 97 -14.03 14.58 -5.27
N LYS A 98 -13.73 15.41 -4.27
CA LYS A 98 -13.40 16.84 -4.44
C LYS A 98 -12.04 17.08 -5.09
N ASP A 99 -11.11 16.15 -4.94
CA ASP A 99 -9.78 16.21 -5.55
C ASP A 99 -9.76 15.54 -6.92
N VAL A 100 -10.72 14.64 -7.19
CA VAL A 100 -10.83 13.90 -8.45
C VAL A 100 -11.62 14.67 -9.52
N PHE A 101 -12.67 15.39 -9.12
CA PHE A 101 -13.55 16.11 -10.04
C PHE A 101 -13.57 17.61 -9.73
N LYS A 102 -13.50 18.46 -10.78
CA LYS A 102 -13.59 19.93 -10.64
C LYS A 102 -14.89 20.37 -9.97
N ASN A 103 -15.97 19.63 -10.22
CA ASN A 103 -17.27 19.83 -9.61
C ASN A 103 -17.59 18.80 -8.51
N GLY A 104 -16.55 18.28 -7.85
CA GLY A 104 -16.66 17.24 -6.83
C GLY A 104 -17.56 17.61 -5.63
N GLU A 105 -17.68 18.89 -5.28
CA GLU A 105 -18.63 19.32 -4.24
C GLU A 105 -20.10 19.06 -4.63
N LYS A 106 -20.46 19.25 -5.90
CA LYS A 106 -21.81 18.97 -6.40
C LYS A 106 -22.05 17.47 -6.44
N LEU A 107 -21.08 16.69 -6.91
CA LEU A 107 -21.18 15.24 -6.95
C LEU A 107 -21.27 14.62 -5.55
N ALA A 108 -20.56 15.18 -4.57
CA ALA A 108 -20.60 14.72 -3.17
C ALA A 108 -21.98 14.92 -2.50
N ALA A 109 -22.81 15.84 -3.02
CA ALA A 109 -24.15 16.08 -2.51
C ALA A 109 -25.17 15.03 -3.00
N GLU A 110 -24.84 14.24 -4.02
CA GLU A 110 -25.73 13.22 -4.59
C GLU A 110 -25.70 11.93 -3.76
N THR A 111 -26.85 11.56 -3.19
CA THR A 111 -26.94 10.43 -2.26
C THR A 111 -26.87 9.05 -2.92
N ASP A 112 -27.21 8.94 -4.21
CA ASP A 112 -27.22 7.71 -4.99
C ASP A 112 -26.02 7.61 -5.96
N LEU A 113 -25.01 8.45 -5.76
CA LEU A 113 -23.81 8.47 -6.57
C LEU A 113 -23.07 7.12 -6.53
N LYS A 114 -22.87 6.55 -7.71
CA LYS A 114 -22.11 5.33 -7.95
C LYS A 114 -20.92 5.66 -8.84
N ILE A 115 -19.74 5.25 -8.40
CA ILE A 115 -18.50 5.35 -9.16
C ILE A 115 -18.05 3.93 -9.49
N THR A 116 -17.70 3.71 -10.74
CA THR A 116 -17.05 2.48 -11.20
C THR A 116 -15.82 2.83 -11.98
N VAL A 117 -14.76 2.05 -11.83
CA VAL A 117 -13.51 2.26 -12.55
C VAL A 117 -13.07 1.02 -13.28
N ASP A 118 -12.29 1.22 -14.33
CA ASP A 118 -11.56 0.17 -15.01
C ASP A 118 -10.12 0.63 -15.28
N GLY A 119 -9.18 0.05 -14.53
CA GLY A 119 -7.74 0.26 -14.69
C GLY A 119 -7.07 -0.72 -15.64
N GLY A 120 -7.80 -1.69 -16.21
CA GLY A 120 -7.21 -2.74 -17.05
C GLY A 120 -6.29 -3.69 -16.28
N PHE A 121 -6.48 -3.85 -14.96
CA PHE A 121 -5.67 -4.75 -14.15
C PHE A 121 -5.89 -6.21 -14.57
N PRO A 122 -4.81 -7.02 -14.63
CA PRO A 122 -4.93 -8.42 -15.02
C PRO A 122 -5.72 -9.20 -13.94
N GLU A 123 -6.60 -10.10 -14.38
CA GLU A 123 -7.36 -10.96 -13.46
C GLU A 123 -6.48 -11.95 -12.69
N LYS A 124 -5.30 -12.27 -13.24
CA LYS A 124 -4.30 -13.17 -12.65
C LYS A 124 -2.91 -12.60 -12.89
N LEU A 125 -1.98 -12.81 -11.96
CA LEU A 125 -0.56 -12.59 -12.26
C LEU A 125 -0.12 -13.62 -13.29
N THR A 126 0.44 -13.13 -14.37
CA THR A 126 0.92 -13.97 -15.48
C THR A 126 2.43 -14.01 -15.55
N ASN A 127 3.10 -12.96 -15.06
CA ASN A 127 4.55 -12.86 -15.08
C ASN A 127 5.21 -13.49 -13.86
N TRP A 128 4.45 -13.77 -12.80
CA TRP A 128 4.94 -14.37 -11.56
C TRP A 128 4.59 -15.86 -11.50
N THR A 129 5.60 -16.72 -11.64
CA THR A 129 5.45 -18.18 -11.75
C THR A 129 6.18 -18.91 -10.63
N ASP A 130 6.09 -20.24 -10.61
CA ASP A 130 6.87 -21.12 -9.72
C ASP A 130 6.45 -21.06 -8.24
N LEU A 131 7.41 -21.09 -7.31
CA LEU A 131 7.15 -21.31 -5.89
C LEU A 131 6.51 -20.08 -5.23
N PRO A 132 5.57 -20.26 -4.29
CA PRO A 132 5.06 -19.17 -3.45
C PRO A 132 6.01 -18.85 -2.30
N TYR A 133 5.87 -17.66 -1.71
CA TYR A 133 6.41 -17.37 -0.38
C TYR A 133 5.38 -17.78 0.67
N VAL A 134 5.80 -18.46 1.72
CA VAL A 134 4.96 -18.87 2.84
C VAL A 134 5.57 -18.29 4.09
N ASP A 135 4.89 -17.32 4.69
CA ASP A 135 5.34 -16.67 5.91
C ASP A 135 4.72 -17.26 7.19
N ASN A 136 3.74 -18.14 7.08
CA ASN A 136 3.11 -18.70 8.27
C ASN A 136 4.03 -19.74 8.96
N THR A 137 4.45 -19.45 10.18
CA THR A 137 5.32 -20.33 11.00
C THR A 137 4.68 -21.66 11.37
N ASP A 138 3.34 -21.73 11.39
CA ASP A 138 2.57 -22.95 11.64
C ASP A 138 2.35 -23.80 10.37
N ASP A 139 2.65 -23.28 9.19
CA ASP A 139 2.56 -24.03 7.94
C ASP A 139 3.81 -24.90 7.74
N ALA A 140 3.60 -26.21 7.61
CA ALA A 140 4.67 -27.15 7.30
C ALA A 140 5.39 -26.83 5.98
N SER A 141 4.72 -26.17 5.04
CA SER A 141 5.28 -25.74 3.75
C SER A 141 6.33 -24.64 3.90
N LYS A 142 6.31 -23.84 4.97
CA LYS A 142 7.35 -22.84 5.29
C LYS A 142 8.73 -23.47 5.57
N LYS A 143 8.78 -24.78 5.80
CA LYS A 143 10.03 -25.52 6.08
C LYS A 143 10.50 -26.37 4.90
N ASP A 144 9.80 -26.31 3.76
CA ASP A 144 10.06 -27.13 2.59
C ASP A 144 10.46 -26.25 1.39
N PRO A 145 11.75 -26.20 1.00
CA PRO A 145 12.23 -25.36 -0.10
C PRO A 145 11.63 -25.72 -1.47
N ASN A 146 10.97 -26.88 -1.60
CA ASN A 146 10.25 -27.25 -2.82
C ASN A 146 8.79 -26.77 -2.83
N LYS A 147 8.31 -26.19 -1.74
CA LYS A 147 6.94 -25.67 -1.61
C LYS A 147 6.90 -24.19 -1.29
N SER A 148 7.96 -23.66 -0.68
CA SER A 148 8.09 -22.23 -0.50
C SER A 148 9.52 -21.77 -0.68
N TRP A 149 9.69 -20.67 -1.40
CA TRP A 149 11.01 -20.07 -1.56
C TRP A 149 11.49 -19.33 -0.31
N SER A 150 10.61 -19.03 0.66
CA SER A 150 11.03 -18.53 1.99
C SER A 150 11.83 -19.57 2.79
N ALA A 151 11.73 -20.85 2.41
CA ALA A 151 12.42 -21.96 3.04
C ALA A 151 13.79 -22.28 2.40
N ILE A 152 14.20 -21.53 1.37
CA ILE A 152 15.49 -21.73 0.71
C ILE A 152 16.62 -21.43 1.71
N THR A 153 17.53 -22.38 1.86
CA THR A 153 18.76 -22.20 2.65
C THR A 153 19.65 -21.17 1.97
N ASP A 154 20.22 -20.24 2.75
CA ASP A 154 21.08 -19.15 2.28
C ASP A 154 20.37 -18.04 1.47
N LEU A 155 19.05 -17.91 1.62
CA LEU A 155 18.30 -16.74 1.15
C LEU A 155 18.74 -15.48 1.93
N ASN A 156 19.32 -14.51 1.23
CA ASN A 156 19.85 -13.30 1.87
C ASN A 156 18.78 -12.20 1.88
N PRO A 157 18.28 -11.75 3.05
CA PRO A 157 17.37 -10.63 3.10
C PRO A 157 18.10 -9.33 2.78
N VAL A 158 17.57 -8.57 1.81
CA VAL A 158 18.11 -7.29 1.36
C VAL A 158 16.97 -6.29 1.34
N LEU A 159 16.98 -5.34 2.29
CA LEU A 159 15.99 -4.27 2.34
C LEU A 159 16.27 -3.25 1.23
N TYR A 160 15.24 -2.91 0.45
CA TYR A 160 15.29 -1.84 -0.53
C TYR A 160 15.73 -0.54 0.15
N SER A 161 16.73 0.12 -0.42
CA SER A 161 17.38 1.24 0.24
C SER A 161 16.45 2.43 0.28
N THR A 162 16.40 3.16 1.40
CA THR A 162 15.65 4.43 1.47
C THR A 162 16.21 5.52 0.56
N LYS A 163 17.40 5.28 -0.03
CA LYS A 163 18.07 6.13 -1.03
C LYS A 163 17.70 5.77 -2.48
N SER A 164 17.00 4.66 -2.65
CA SER A 164 16.54 4.22 -3.96
C SER A 164 15.25 4.96 -4.32
N ASN A 165 15.03 5.17 -5.61
CA ASN A 165 13.83 5.86 -6.08
C ASN A 165 12.59 4.98 -5.90
N GLN A 166 11.44 5.59 -5.58
CA GLN A 166 10.15 4.92 -5.67
C GLN A 166 9.93 4.33 -7.08
N ILE A 167 9.28 3.17 -7.13
CA ILE A 167 8.98 2.42 -8.34
C ILE A 167 7.53 2.71 -8.75
N ASN A 168 7.37 3.32 -9.92
CA ASN A 168 6.03 3.52 -10.50
C ASN A 168 5.62 2.26 -11.26
N ILE A 169 4.47 1.69 -10.91
CA ILE A 169 3.94 0.48 -11.53
C ILE A 169 2.49 0.70 -11.99
N LYS A 170 2.07 -0.01 -13.02
CA LYS A 170 0.66 -0.09 -13.47
C LYS A 170 -0.09 -1.24 -12.84
N SER A 171 0.64 -2.26 -12.38
CA SER A 171 0.13 -3.47 -11.75
C SER A 171 1.29 -4.23 -11.11
N LEU A 172 0.99 -5.29 -10.36
CA LEU A 172 2.02 -6.16 -9.80
C LEU A 172 2.81 -6.93 -10.89
N ASP A 173 2.21 -7.26 -12.04
CA ASP A 173 2.95 -7.82 -13.19
C ASP A 173 3.91 -6.77 -13.81
N ASP A 174 3.58 -5.49 -13.70
CA ASP A 174 4.42 -4.37 -14.12
C ASP A 174 5.60 -4.16 -13.16
N LEU A 175 5.42 -4.40 -11.85
CA LEU A 175 6.54 -4.38 -10.88
C LEU A 175 7.68 -5.31 -11.32
N LYS A 176 7.36 -6.53 -11.77
CA LYS A 176 8.39 -7.46 -12.29
C LYS A 176 9.11 -6.86 -13.48
N THR A 177 8.36 -6.29 -14.41
CA THR A 177 8.89 -5.68 -15.64
C THR A 177 9.81 -4.50 -15.32
N GLU A 178 9.39 -3.63 -14.40
CA GLU A 178 10.16 -2.47 -13.95
C GLU A 178 11.46 -2.88 -13.26
N LEU A 179 11.40 -3.85 -12.33
CA LEU A 179 12.59 -4.37 -11.66
C LEU A 179 13.56 -5.06 -12.64
N GLN A 180 13.07 -5.81 -13.62
CA GLN A 180 13.91 -6.51 -14.61
C GLN A 180 14.65 -5.58 -15.58
N LYS A 181 14.40 -4.27 -15.57
CA LYS A 181 15.21 -3.30 -16.31
C LYS A 181 16.65 -3.35 -15.79
N THR A 182 17.61 -3.46 -16.70
CA THR A 182 19.02 -3.80 -16.44
C THR A 182 19.65 -3.09 -15.23
N ASP A 183 19.38 -1.79 -15.06
CA ASP A 183 20.00 -1.00 -13.99
C ASP A 183 19.15 -0.92 -12.71
N VAL A 184 17.86 -1.29 -12.73
CA VAL A 184 16.97 -1.11 -11.57
C VAL A 184 17.32 -2.09 -10.46
N LEU A 185 17.31 -3.40 -10.73
CA LEU A 185 17.72 -4.41 -9.75
C LEU A 185 19.19 -4.26 -9.33
N LYS A 186 20.07 -3.95 -10.29
CA LYS A 186 21.48 -3.73 -10.01
C LYS A 186 21.68 -2.59 -9.01
N ASN A 187 21.04 -1.44 -9.25
CA ASN A 187 21.15 -0.28 -8.37
C ASN A 187 20.46 -0.53 -7.04
N ALA A 188 19.28 -1.15 -7.02
CA ALA A 188 18.57 -1.50 -5.78
C ALA A 188 19.45 -2.36 -4.85
N LEU A 189 20.06 -3.43 -5.37
CA LEU A 189 20.94 -4.29 -4.58
C LEU A 189 22.22 -3.57 -4.15
N LYS A 190 22.82 -2.76 -5.03
CA LYS A 190 24.00 -1.95 -4.71
C LYS A 190 23.72 -0.93 -3.60
N ASP A 191 22.63 -0.18 -3.71
CA ASP A 191 22.23 0.85 -2.75
C ASP A 191 21.82 0.25 -1.40
N ALA A 192 21.36 -1.01 -1.41
CA ALA A 192 21.10 -1.82 -0.23
C ALA A 192 22.37 -2.46 0.38
N GLY A 193 23.55 -2.21 -0.21
CA GLY A 193 24.84 -2.64 0.33
C GLY A 193 25.37 -3.98 -0.19
N VAL A 194 24.75 -4.57 -1.22
CA VAL A 194 25.26 -5.80 -1.85
C VAL A 194 26.51 -5.48 -2.67
N SER A 195 27.67 -5.71 -2.07
CA SER A 195 28.98 -5.32 -2.63
C SER A 195 29.31 -5.98 -3.97
N THR A 196 28.74 -7.14 -4.27
CA THR A 196 28.98 -7.86 -5.54
C THR A 196 28.16 -7.32 -6.70
N ALA A 197 27.08 -6.58 -6.44
CA ALA A 197 26.10 -6.16 -7.45
C ALA A 197 26.72 -5.35 -8.60
N GLU A 198 27.77 -4.55 -8.32
CA GLU A 198 28.46 -3.77 -9.36
C GLU A 198 29.15 -4.64 -10.42
N THR A 199 29.67 -5.79 -10.01
CA THR A 199 30.47 -6.69 -10.84
C THR A 199 29.72 -7.92 -11.34
N SER A 200 28.47 -8.09 -10.91
CA SER A 200 27.63 -9.21 -11.30
C SER A 200 27.21 -9.13 -12.77
N THR A 201 27.07 -10.30 -13.38
CA THR A 201 26.86 -10.43 -14.83
C THR A 201 25.39 -10.52 -15.23
N ALA A 202 24.50 -10.88 -14.29
CA ALA A 202 23.06 -10.92 -14.52
C ALA A 202 22.28 -10.87 -13.21
N PHE A 203 21.04 -10.40 -13.31
CA PHE A 203 20.02 -10.48 -12.25
C PHE A 203 18.74 -11.05 -12.86
N GLU A 204 18.10 -11.98 -12.17
CA GLU A 204 16.84 -12.59 -12.62
C GLU A 204 15.84 -12.65 -11.46
N ILE A 205 14.58 -12.31 -11.73
CA ILE A 205 13.47 -12.51 -10.78
C ILE A 205 12.87 -13.91 -11.00
N LYS A 206 12.83 -14.70 -9.94
CA LYS A 206 12.17 -16.02 -9.91
C LYS A 206 11.01 -16.01 -8.92
N ASN A 207 10.20 -17.07 -8.97
CA ASN A 207 9.15 -17.35 -7.99
C ASN A 207 8.06 -16.28 -7.93
N GLN A 208 7.05 -16.51 -7.09
CA GLN A 208 5.96 -15.55 -6.87
C GLN A 208 6.37 -14.53 -5.81
N PRO A 209 5.94 -13.27 -5.92
CA PRO A 209 6.20 -12.28 -4.90
C PRO A 209 5.30 -12.56 -3.70
N ALA A 210 5.58 -11.90 -2.58
CA ALA A 210 4.68 -11.94 -1.45
C ALA A 210 4.64 -10.63 -0.70
N LEU A 211 3.67 -10.53 0.19
CA LEU A 211 3.44 -9.39 1.05
C LEU A 211 3.45 -9.88 2.49
N THR A 212 4.24 -9.25 3.35
CA THR A 212 4.23 -9.49 4.80
C THR A 212 3.78 -8.22 5.51
N ASN A 213 2.99 -8.40 6.57
CA ASN A 213 2.37 -7.32 7.36
C ASN A 213 1.61 -6.25 6.56
N ASP A 214 1.24 -6.55 5.31
CA ASP A 214 0.67 -5.60 4.35
C ASP A 214 1.57 -4.39 4.00
N ASP A 215 2.87 -4.40 4.35
CA ASP A 215 3.79 -3.28 4.15
C ASP A 215 5.15 -3.65 3.52
N LEU A 216 5.47 -4.95 3.37
CA LEU A 216 6.74 -5.38 2.79
C LEU A 216 6.55 -6.38 1.65
N VAL A 217 6.93 -5.99 0.44
CA VAL A 217 6.91 -6.85 -0.75
C VAL A 217 8.22 -7.63 -0.85
N HIS A 218 8.11 -8.95 -0.86
CA HIS A 218 9.22 -9.88 -1.01
C HIS A 218 9.38 -10.30 -2.48
N VAL A 219 10.55 -10.04 -3.06
CA VAL A 219 10.90 -10.41 -4.43
C VAL A 219 12.15 -11.27 -4.44
N ASN A 220 12.04 -12.46 -5.01
CA ASN A 220 13.16 -13.39 -5.09
C ASN A 220 14.06 -13.07 -6.29
N VAL A 221 15.28 -12.63 -6.01
CA VAL A 221 16.27 -12.21 -7.01
C VAL A 221 17.46 -13.15 -7.00
N ILE A 222 17.79 -13.71 -8.16
CA ILE A 222 19.01 -14.47 -8.39
C ILE A 222 20.05 -13.54 -9.00
N GLU A 223 21.14 -13.31 -8.28
CA GLU A 223 22.35 -12.62 -8.75
C GLU A 223 23.32 -13.66 -9.31
N THR A 224 23.79 -13.46 -10.55
CA THR A 224 24.89 -14.25 -11.13
C THR A 224 26.18 -13.42 -11.09
N LYS A 225 27.12 -13.83 -10.23
CA LYS A 225 28.40 -13.15 -10.03
C LYS A 225 29.34 -13.28 -11.22
N SER A 226 30.43 -12.52 -11.20
CA SER A 226 31.47 -12.55 -12.24
C SER A 226 32.13 -13.92 -12.42
N ASP A 227 32.26 -14.68 -11.34
CA ASP A 227 32.78 -16.06 -11.31
C ASP A 227 31.73 -17.12 -11.71
N LYS A 228 30.54 -16.70 -12.14
CA LYS A 228 29.38 -17.53 -12.51
C LYS A 228 28.71 -18.27 -11.34
N SER A 229 29.14 -18.06 -10.11
CA SER A 229 28.36 -18.48 -8.94
C SER A 229 27.05 -17.68 -8.85
N THR A 230 26.04 -18.26 -8.22
CA THR A 230 24.75 -17.60 -8.00
C THR A 230 24.52 -17.37 -6.52
N VAL A 231 23.89 -16.25 -6.20
CA VAL A 231 23.39 -15.92 -4.86
C VAL A 231 21.94 -15.52 -4.97
N GLN A 232 21.14 -15.93 -4.00
CA GLN A 232 19.73 -15.63 -3.95
C GLN A 232 19.46 -14.59 -2.86
N HIS A 233 18.72 -13.56 -3.24
CA HIS A 233 18.32 -12.46 -2.38
C HIS A 233 16.81 -12.44 -2.24
N ASP A 234 16.33 -12.22 -1.03
CA ASP A 234 14.98 -11.74 -0.75
C ASP A 234 15.05 -10.21 -0.76
N LEU A 235 14.76 -9.61 -1.92
CA LEU A 235 14.63 -8.17 -2.03
C LEU A 235 13.31 -7.74 -1.39
N GLN A 236 13.43 -7.06 -0.26
CA GLN A 236 12.33 -6.61 0.58
C GLN A 236 12.04 -5.14 0.27
N ILE A 237 10.96 -4.88 -0.47
CA ILE A 237 10.58 -3.54 -0.94
C ILE A 237 9.42 -3.05 -0.07
N PRO A 238 9.61 -1.99 0.74
CA PRO A 238 8.49 -1.36 1.43
C PRO A 238 7.40 -0.95 0.45
N THR A 239 6.14 -1.10 0.84
CA THR A 239 5.02 -0.77 -0.06
C THR A 239 5.00 0.73 -0.38
N SER A 240 5.47 1.56 0.55
CA SER A 240 5.66 3.00 0.35
C SER A 240 6.75 3.37 -0.66
N ASP A 241 7.62 2.42 -1.07
CA ASP A 241 8.53 2.60 -2.21
C ASP A 241 7.83 2.37 -3.57
N ILE A 242 6.53 2.11 -3.60
CA ILE A 242 5.78 1.80 -4.82
C ILE A 242 4.66 2.82 -5.01
N ASN A 243 4.53 3.34 -6.24
CA ASN A 243 3.38 4.15 -6.66
C ASN A 243 2.58 3.40 -7.73
N LEU A 244 1.26 3.43 -7.64
CA LEU A 244 0.39 2.94 -8.70
C LEU A 244 0.11 4.07 -9.70
N VAL A 245 0.59 3.94 -10.93
CA VAL A 245 0.43 4.92 -12.00
C VAL A 245 -0.31 4.31 -13.19
N VAL A 246 -1.59 4.65 -13.33
CA VAL A 246 -2.46 4.20 -14.43
C VAL A 246 -2.72 5.37 -15.37
N SER A 247 -2.11 5.34 -16.55
CA SER A 247 -2.13 6.48 -17.48
C SER A 247 -3.51 6.82 -18.07
N ASN A 248 -4.40 5.84 -18.14
CA ASN A 248 -5.74 5.98 -18.73
C ASN A 248 -6.79 5.23 -17.87
N LEU A 249 -6.87 5.55 -16.58
CA LEU A 249 -7.89 4.96 -15.70
C LEU A 249 -9.26 5.39 -16.20
N SER A 250 -10.12 4.43 -16.55
CA SER A 250 -11.51 4.72 -16.91
C SER A 250 -12.33 4.93 -15.63
N VAL A 251 -13.06 6.03 -15.54
CA VAL A 251 -13.92 6.41 -14.42
C VAL A 251 -15.30 6.73 -14.97
N LYS A 252 -16.31 6.00 -14.49
CA LYS A 252 -17.71 6.22 -14.83
C LYS A 252 -18.47 6.60 -13.56
N VAL A 253 -19.25 7.67 -13.65
CA VAL A 253 -20.09 8.18 -12.57
C VAL A 253 -21.55 8.03 -12.98
N GLU A 254 -22.35 7.43 -12.10
CA GLU A 254 -23.77 7.17 -12.32
C GLU A 254 -24.57 7.68 -11.11
N GLY A 255 -25.82 8.06 -11.36
CA GLY A 255 -26.76 8.52 -10.33
C GLY A 255 -27.99 9.16 -10.98
N LYS A 256 -29.06 9.35 -10.22
CA LYS A 256 -30.35 9.87 -10.74
C LYS A 256 -30.21 11.25 -11.38
N ASN A 257 -29.38 12.12 -10.79
CA ASN A 257 -29.14 13.48 -11.29
C ASN A 257 -27.85 13.61 -12.10
N ILE A 258 -27.17 12.50 -12.40
CA ILE A 258 -25.97 12.52 -13.22
C ILE A 258 -26.35 12.41 -14.70
N GLU A 259 -25.74 13.23 -15.53
CA GLU A 259 -25.88 13.18 -16.98
C GLU A 259 -24.51 12.96 -17.61
N SER A 260 -24.42 12.00 -18.52
CA SER A 260 -23.24 11.74 -19.35
C SER A 260 -23.60 11.98 -20.80
N THR A 261 -22.82 12.82 -21.46
CA THR A 261 -22.87 13.09 -22.90
C THR A 261 -21.68 12.41 -23.60
N ASP A 262 -21.70 12.36 -24.93
CA ASP A 262 -20.57 11.83 -25.73
C ASP A 262 -19.26 12.62 -25.52
N THR A 263 -19.34 13.84 -24.98
CA THR A 263 -18.19 14.70 -24.66
C THR A 263 -17.76 14.61 -23.19
N THR A 264 -18.47 13.84 -22.36
CA THR A 264 -18.11 13.67 -20.96
C THR A 264 -16.81 12.88 -20.87
N LYS A 265 -15.80 13.48 -20.22
CA LYS A 265 -14.51 12.84 -20.02
C LYS A 265 -14.65 11.69 -19.03
N THR A 266 -14.18 10.51 -19.43
CA THR A 266 -14.23 9.30 -18.59
C THR A 266 -12.86 8.70 -18.32
N THR A 267 -11.76 9.35 -18.67
CA THR A 267 -10.41 8.83 -18.43
C THR A 267 -9.52 9.85 -17.74
N THR A 268 -8.59 9.40 -16.89
CA THR A 268 -7.60 10.26 -16.23
C THR A 268 -6.25 9.57 -16.14
N GLU A 269 -5.16 10.35 -16.06
CA GLU A 269 -3.91 9.86 -15.49
C GLU A 269 -4.12 9.75 -13.98
N PHE A 270 -4.09 8.53 -13.43
CA PHE A 270 -4.26 8.27 -12.01
C PHE A 270 -2.92 7.89 -11.40
N ASN A 271 -2.51 8.63 -10.37
CA ASN A 271 -1.35 8.33 -9.55
C ASN A 271 -1.83 8.10 -8.11
N PHE A 272 -1.46 6.97 -7.53
CA PHE A 272 -1.70 6.67 -6.12
C PHE A 272 -0.36 6.41 -5.43
N ASN A 273 -0.01 7.30 -4.51
CA ASN A 273 1.18 7.19 -3.66
C ASN A 273 0.84 6.32 -2.46
N ILE A 274 1.45 5.13 -2.38
CA ILE A 274 1.22 4.25 -1.24
C ILE A 274 1.94 4.85 -0.04
N GLY A 275 1.17 5.20 0.98
CA GLY A 275 1.67 5.83 2.20
C GLY A 275 2.37 4.84 3.12
N ILE A 276 3.20 5.37 4.00
CA ILE A 276 3.90 4.63 5.05
C ILE A 276 2.88 4.13 6.08
N ASP A 277 2.90 2.82 6.38
CA ASP A 277 2.18 2.25 7.53
C ASP A 277 2.91 2.62 8.83
N SER A 278 2.18 3.19 9.78
CA SER A 278 2.73 3.59 11.09
C SER A 278 2.69 2.48 12.14
N THR A 279 2.17 1.31 11.78
CA THR A 279 2.09 0.13 12.65
C THR A 279 3.48 -0.44 12.89
N GLN A 280 3.92 -0.48 14.15
CA GLN A 280 5.19 -1.07 14.53
C GLN A 280 5.07 -2.58 14.84
N HIS A 281 6.14 -3.32 14.55
CA HIS A 281 6.27 -4.76 14.77
C HIS A 281 7.48 -5.13 15.64
N TYR A 282 7.87 -4.24 16.55
CA TYR A 282 9.06 -4.38 17.38
C TYR A 282 9.02 -5.64 18.24
N ASP A 283 10.07 -6.43 18.12
CA ASP A 283 10.43 -7.51 19.03
C ASP A 283 11.85 -7.26 19.55
N GLN A 284 11.98 -7.03 20.85
CA GLN A 284 13.28 -6.86 21.50
C GLN A 284 14.17 -8.11 21.36
N GLY A 285 13.58 -9.29 21.22
CA GLY A 285 14.29 -10.55 21.14
C GLY A 285 15.14 -10.81 22.38
N SER A 286 16.41 -11.15 22.17
CA SER A 286 17.36 -11.50 23.24
C SER A 286 18.27 -10.34 23.68
N ALA A 287 18.18 -9.19 23.03
CA ALA A 287 18.97 -8.02 23.40
C ALA A 287 18.57 -7.52 24.80
N LYS A 288 19.57 -7.15 25.60
CA LYS A 288 19.37 -6.73 26.99
C LYS A 288 19.90 -5.33 27.21
N SER A 289 19.20 -4.56 28.02
CA SER A 289 19.68 -3.32 28.61
C SER A 289 19.49 -3.38 30.12
N ALA A 290 20.39 -2.73 30.86
CA ALA A 290 20.40 -2.76 32.32
C ALA A 290 20.70 -1.37 32.91
N ALA A 291 20.11 -1.09 34.07
CA ALA A 291 20.36 0.10 34.87
C ALA A 291 20.47 -0.26 36.36
N THR A 292 21.25 0.51 37.12
CA THR A 292 21.45 0.27 38.56
C THR A 292 20.19 0.58 39.36
N THR A 293 19.54 1.70 39.06
CA THR A 293 18.25 2.09 39.64
C THR A 293 17.29 2.59 38.55
N GLU A 294 16.00 2.73 38.87
CA GLU A 294 15.01 3.31 37.95
C GLU A 294 15.36 4.76 37.56
N GLY A 295 16.03 5.51 38.44
CA GLY A 295 16.46 6.88 38.16
C GLY A 295 17.64 6.99 37.19
N ASP A 296 18.34 5.88 36.96
CA ASP A 296 19.50 5.80 36.06
C ASP A 296 19.12 5.37 34.63
N VAL A 297 17.82 5.17 34.36
CA VAL A 297 17.35 4.78 33.03
C VAL A 297 17.48 5.96 32.07
N ASP A 298 18.43 5.82 31.15
CA ASP A 298 18.70 6.77 30.09
C ASP A 298 18.32 6.19 28.72
N VAL A 299 17.51 6.92 27.94
CA VAL A 299 17.00 6.42 26.65
C VAL A 299 18.11 6.15 25.64
N ASN A 300 19.19 6.95 25.63
CA ASN A 300 20.28 6.80 24.66
C ASN A 300 21.10 5.56 24.99
N LYS A 301 21.37 5.32 26.27
CA LYS A 301 22.02 4.08 26.73
C LYS A 301 21.19 2.85 26.36
N VAL A 302 19.87 2.89 26.61
CA VAL A 302 18.97 1.77 26.28
C VAL A 302 18.96 1.51 24.78
N LEU A 303 18.81 2.55 23.95
CA LEU A 303 18.84 2.40 22.49
C LEU A 303 20.17 1.85 21.98
N LYS A 304 21.31 2.27 22.56
CA LYS A 304 22.63 1.73 22.23
C LYS A 304 22.76 0.26 22.60
N ASP A 305 22.36 -0.12 23.82
CA ASP A 305 22.40 -1.51 24.29
C ASP A 305 21.55 -2.44 23.39
N LEU A 306 20.46 -1.91 22.82
CA LEU A 306 19.58 -2.60 21.88
C LEU A 306 20.05 -2.51 20.41
N ASN A 307 21.22 -1.91 20.13
CA ASN A 307 21.77 -1.64 18.80
C ASN A 307 20.89 -0.75 17.89
N LEU A 308 20.01 0.05 18.48
CA LEU A 308 19.14 1.02 17.81
C LEU A 308 19.73 2.44 17.79
N ALA A 309 20.85 2.65 18.47
CA ALA A 309 21.68 3.85 18.39
C ALA A 309 23.14 3.47 18.09
N THR A 310 23.88 4.36 17.42
CA THR A 310 25.30 4.18 17.10
C THR A 310 26.21 4.58 18.26
N ASP A 311 25.74 5.43 19.17
CA ASP A 311 26.43 5.82 20.39
C ASP A 311 25.46 6.07 21.56
N ASP A 312 26.03 6.38 22.73
CA ASP A 312 25.31 6.69 23.97
C ASP A 312 25.00 8.18 24.12
N LYS A 313 25.28 8.97 23.08
CA LYS A 313 25.06 10.42 23.04
C LYS A 313 23.79 10.79 22.27
N GLY A 314 23.06 9.79 21.79
CA GLY A 314 21.76 9.96 21.12
C GLY A 314 21.83 9.94 19.60
N ALA A 315 22.95 9.53 19.00
CA ALA A 315 23.00 9.29 17.56
C ALA A 315 22.23 8.00 17.23
N LEU A 316 21.03 8.12 16.66
CA LEU A 316 20.19 6.98 16.30
C LEU A 316 20.76 6.21 15.11
N ASN A 317 20.57 4.90 15.11
CA ASN A 317 20.83 4.04 13.95
C ASN A 317 19.52 3.86 13.17
N ASN A 318 19.25 4.78 12.24
CA ASN A 318 17.98 4.82 11.51
C ASN A 318 17.70 3.54 10.73
N GLU A 319 18.73 2.94 10.11
CA GLU A 319 18.58 1.67 9.38
C GLU A 319 18.19 0.50 10.31
N ALA A 320 18.78 0.45 11.51
CA ALA A 320 18.41 -0.55 12.51
C ALA A 320 17.00 -0.31 13.05
N LEU A 321 16.62 0.95 13.28
CA LEU A 321 15.28 1.32 13.74
C LEU A 321 14.19 0.98 12.72
N ILE A 322 14.40 1.31 11.44
CA ILE A 322 13.45 0.96 10.36
C ILE A 322 13.23 -0.55 10.33
N LYS A 323 14.32 -1.34 10.35
CA LYS A 323 14.23 -2.81 10.34
C LYS A 323 13.57 -3.38 11.59
N ALA A 324 13.89 -2.83 12.76
CA ALA A 324 13.38 -3.33 14.03
C ALA A 324 11.90 -2.97 14.25
N LEU A 325 11.49 -1.77 13.83
CA LEU A 325 10.12 -1.29 14.00
C LEU A 325 9.21 -1.71 12.85
N GLY A 326 9.76 -1.98 11.66
CA GLY A 326 8.97 -2.26 10.46
C GLY A 326 8.25 -1.03 9.92
N ILE A 327 8.77 0.17 10.18
CA ILE A 327 8.25 1.43 9.66
C ILE A 327 9.30 2.03 8.74
N TYR A 328 9.02 1.98 7.45
CA TYR A 328 9.98 2.30 6.39
C TYR A 328 9.87 3.75 5.90
N ASN A 329 10.88 4.20 5.15
CA ASN A 329 10.91 5.53 4.52
C ASN A 329 10.68 6.72 5.46
N VAL A 330 11.13 6.57 6.71
CA VAL A 330 11.13 7.63 7.72
C VAL A 330 12.52 7.89 8.28
N THR A 331 12.69 9.06 8.87
CA THR A 331 13.80 9.39 9.76
C THR A 331 13.29 9.50 11.19
N PHE A 332 13.85 8.70 12.09
CA PHE A 332 13.55 8.73 13.51
C PHE A 332 14.36 9.81 14.24
N SER A 333 13.76 10.42 15.25
CA SER A 333 14.38 11.45 16.07
C SER A 333 13.74 11.56 17.45
N SER A 334 14.26 12.46 18.29
CA SER A 334 13.64 12.86 19.57
C SER A 334 13.29 11.69 20.49
N PRO A 335 14.25 10.82 20.85
CA PRO A 335 13.97 9.68 21.70
C PRO A 335 13.56 10.11 23.10
N SER A 336 12.54 9.45 23.63
CA SER A 336 12.13 9.58 25.02
C SER A 336 11.77 8.21 25.58
N ILE A 337 11.87 8.05 26.89
CA ILE A 337 11.53 6.81 27.58
C ILE A 337 10.69 7.12 28.82
N LYS A 338 9.68 6.30 29.06
CA LYS A 338 8.85 6.37 30.26
C LYS A 338 8.58 4.96 30.78
N LYS A 339 8.46 4.82 32.09
CA LYS A 339 8.05 3.55 32.71
C LYS A 339 6.65 3.19 32.21
N ALA A 340 6.47 1.94 31.76
CA ALA A 340 5.16 1.47 31.33
C ALA A 340 4.20 1.42 32.52
N THR A 341 2.95 1.84 32.32
CA THR A 341 1.94 1.78 33.38
C THR A 341 1.40 0.36 33.47
N VAL A 342 1.84 -0.40 34.47
CA VAL A 342 1.35 -1.78 34.68
C VAL A 342 0.05 -1.77 35.49
N THR A 343 -1.02 -2.33 34.91
CA THR A 343 -2.33 -2.48 35.57
C THR A 343 -2.41 -3.68 36.52
N ALA A 344 -1.37 -4.53 36.58
CA ALA A 344 -1.31 -5.67 37.50
C ALA A 344 0.08 -5.84 38.12
N ARG A 345 0.12 -6.26 39.40
CA ARG A 345 1.35 -6.68 40.11
C ARG A 345 1.96 -7.91 39.42
N ALA A 346 2.81 -7.71 38.42
CA ALA A 346 3.77 -8.71 37.99
C ALA A 346 5.17 -8.26 38.41
N ALA A 347 5.87 -9.12 39.15
CA ALA A 347 7.24 -8.88 39.59
C ALA A 347 8.21 -9.48 38.57
N THR A 348 9.15 -8.67 38.06
CA THR A 348 10.63 -8.90 38.00
C THR A 348 11.33 -8.27 36.80
N ALA A 349 10.63 -7.85 35.74
CA ALA A 349 11.22 -7.04 34.69
C ALA A 349 10.49 -5.70 34.56
N THR A 350 11.22 -4.58 34.63
CA THR A 350 10.59 -3.27 34.55
C THR A 350 10.41 -2.93 33.07
N SER A 351 9.15 -2.91 32.63
CA SER A 351 8.81 -2.52 31.26
C SER A 351 8.80 -1.00 31.13
N TYR A 352 9.36 -0.52 30.03
CA TYR A 352 9.37 0.88 29.63
C TYR A 352 8.80 1.00 28.21
N GLU A 353 8.33 2.19 27.88
CA GLU A 353 7.93 2.57 26.53
C GLU A 353 8.93 3.60 26.02
N ILE A 354 9.57 3.30 24.89
CA ILE A 354 10.35 4.27 24.14
C ILE A 354 9.42 4.91 23.11
N THR A 355 9.45 6.24 23.02
CA THR A 355 8.78 7.00 21.97
C THR A 355 9.82 7.73 21.12
N LEU A 356 9.70 7.57 19.80
CA LEU A 356 10.48 8.29 18.79
C LEU A 356 9.55 9.10 17.90
N LYS A 357 10.03 10.22 17.36
CA LYS A 357 9.36 10.92 16.26
C LYS A 357 9.83 10.37 14.94
N ALA A 358 8.91 9.78 14.16
CA ALA A 358 9.14 9.37 12.79
C ALA A 358 8.68 10.47 11.84
N THR A 359 9.57 10.92 10.94
CA THR A 359 9.23 11.91 9.90
C THR A 359 9.40 11.25 8.53
N PRO A 360 8.39 11.26 7.64
CA PRO A 360 8.54 10.77 6.28
C PRO A 360 9.73 11.42 5.57
N ASN A 361 10.51 10.60 4.87
CA ASN A 361 11.68 11.06 4.13
C ASN A 361 11.27 11.95 2.95
N LYS A 362 12.20 12.80 2.52
CA LYS A 362 12.05 13.64 1.32
C LYS A 362 13.26 13.40 0.42
N GLU A 363 13.06 12.74 -0.70
CA GLU A 363 14.12 12.43 -1.66
C GLU A 363 13.82 13.07 -3.01
N GLY A 364 14.54 14.15 -3.34
CA GLY A 364 14.35 14.89 -4.59
C GLY A 364 12.91 15.40 -4.74
N ASN A 365 12.20 14.89 -5.74
CA ASN A 365 10.79 15.23 -6.00
C ASN A 365 9.80 14.25 -5.37
N ASN A 366 10.27 13.16 -4.74
CA ASN A 366 9.43 12.18 -4.06
C ASN A 366 9.28 12.62 -2.61
N THR A 367 8.04 12.92 -2.22
CA THR A 367 7.69 13.15 -0.82
C THR A 367 6.93 11.94 -0.35
N TYR A 368 7.57 11.11 0.47
CA TYR A 368 6.87 10.05 1.17
C TYR A 368 5.81 10.69 2.07
N VAL A 369 4.66 10.03 2.16
CA VAL A 369 3.53 10.46 2.98
C VAL A 369 3.13 9.29 3.86
N TRP A 370 2.44 9.57 4.95
CA TRP A 370 1.75 8.53 5.71
C TRP A 370 0.56 7.99 4.92
N ASP A 371 0.05 6.84 5.35
CA ASP A 371 -1.20 6.22 4.90
C ASP A 371 -2.45 7.15 4.96
N ASP A 372 -2.40 8.24 5.72
CA ASP A 372 -3.44 9.29 5.75
C ASP A 372 -3.15 10.48 4.80
N GLY A 373 -2.11 10.38 3.98
CA GLY A 373 -1.67 11.40 3.03
C GLY A 373 -0.87 12.56 3.63
N THR A 374 -0.65 12.58 4.96
CA THR A 374 0.09 13.67 5.62
C THR A 374 1.61 13.48 5.56
N THR A 375 2.37 14.56 5.78
CA THR A 375 3.85 14.53 5.86
C THR A 375 4.37 14.89 7.26
N GLU A 376 3.45 15.10 8.21
CA GLU A 376 3.78 15.54 9.55
C GLU A 376 4.40 14.40 10.36
N ALA A 377 5.31 14.72 11.27
CA ALA A 377 5.94 13.70 12.10
C ALA A 377 4.90 13.00 13.01
N LYS A 378 4.99 11.67 13.12
CA LYS A 378 4.16 10.85 14.03
C LYS A 378 5.01 10.29 15.18
N ASP A 379 4.41 10.19 16.36
CA ASP A 379 5.03 9.54 17.51
C ASP A 379 4.88 8.02 17.40
N ILE A 380 6.00 7.30 17.36
CA ILE A 380 6.06 5.84 17.33
C ILE A 380 6.51 5.36 18.71
N THR A 381 5.68 4.53 19.35
CA THR A 381 5.95 3.99 20.68
C THR A 381 6.10 2.48 20.63
N PHE A 382 7.17 1.96 21.25
CA PHE A 382 7.42 0.53 21.33
C PHE A 382 7.92 0.13 22.73
N PRO A 383 7.59 -1.10 23.18
CA PRO A 383 7.94 -1.57 24.50
C PRO A 383 9.40 -2.04 24.56
N VAL A 384 10.06 -1.81 25.69
CA VAL A 384 11.35 -2.39 26.03
C VAL A 384 11.34 -2.91 27.46
N THR A 385 12.21 -3.87 27.74
CA THR A 385 12.46 -4.46 29.04
C THR A 385 13.86 -4.11 29.49
N ILE A 386 13.98 -3.57 30.70
CA ILE A 386 15.25 -3.16 31.31
C ILE A 386 15.44 -3.90 32.63
N ASP A 387 16.62 -4.51 32.79
CA ASP A 387 17.04 -5.15 34.05
C ASP A 387 17.45 -4.07 35.06
N ILE A 388 16.84 -4.06 36.25
CA ILE A 388 17.13 -3.07 37.30
C ILE A 388 17.84 -3.75 38.48
N GLY A 389 18.96 -3.16 38.94
CA GLY A 389 19.67 -3.61 40.14
C GLY A 389 20.59 -4.82 39.93
N SER A 390 20.91 -5.12 38.67
CA SER A 390 21.92 -6.12 38.26
C SER A 390 23.36 -5.64 38.49
#